data_AF-A0A3M2ZT44-F1
#
_entry.id   AF-A0A3M2ZT44-F1
#
_cell.length_a   1.000
_cell.length_b   1.000
_cell.length_c   1.000
_cell.angle_alpha   90.00
_cell.angle_beta   90.00
_cell.angle_gamma   90.00
#
_symmetry.space_group_name_H-M   'P 1'
#
loop_
_entity.id
_entity.type
_entity.pdbx_description
1 polymer ?
#
loop_
_entity_poly.entity_id
_entity_poly.type
_entity_poly.pdbx_seq_one_letter_code
_entity_poly.pdbx_strand_id
1 'polypeptide(L)' 'MVKEGDWIELDCASGRLHLDIPEAELAARLAQWQAPPQLLLGGYRQLYIDKVMQADQGCDFDFLVGCRGSEVPRHSH' A
#
# COMPACT_ATOMS: atom_id res chain seq x y z
N MET A 1 -12.57 0.44 -10.25
CA MET A 1 -12.16 1.73 -9.68
C MET A 1 -13.39 2.57 -9.36
N VAL A 2 -13.33 3.34 -8.27
CA VAL A 2 -14.37 4.29 -7.86
C VAL A 2 -14.36 5.50 -8.80
N LYS A 3 -15.54 6.02 -9.12
CA LYS A 3 -15.80 7.22 -9.92
C LYS A 3 -16.81 8.12 -9.19
N GLU A 4 -16.84 9.39 -9.56
CA GLU A 4 -17.83 10.34 -9.05
C GLU A 4 -19.25 9.86 -9.38
N GLY A 5 -20.14 9.88 -8.38
CA GLY A 5 -21.51 9.39 -8.50
C GLY A 5 -21.71 7.89 -8.22
N ASP A 6 -20.64 7.12 -7.97
CA ASP A 6 -20.80 5.74 -7.51
C ASP A 6 -21.41 5.68 -6.10
N TRP A 7 -22.30 4.71 -5.88
CA TRP A 7 -22.88 4.44 -4.57
C TRP A 7 -21.89 3.67 -3.69
N ILE A 8 -21.71 4.16 -2.45
CA ILE A 8 -20.85 3.55 -1.45
C ILE A 8 -21.69 3.28 -0.20
N GLU A 9 -21.74 2.02 0.21
CA GLU A 9 -22.37 1.59 1.45
C GLU A 9 -21.33 1.55 2.57
N LEU A 10 -21.63 2.20 3.69
CA LEU A 10 -20.83 2.16 4.92
C LEU A 10 -21.68 1.60 6.06
N ASP A 11 -21.29 0.45 6.58
CA ASP A 11 -21.84 -0.13 7.80
C ASP A 11 -20.75 -0.18 8.87
N CYS A 12 -20.78 0.78 9.78
CA CYS A 12 -19.83 0.87 10.88
C CYS A 12 -20.01 -0.22 11.94
N ALA A 13 -21.22 -0.77 12.09
CA ALA A 13 -21.49 -1.79 13.11
C ALA A 13 -20.89 -3.14 12.70
N SER A 14 -20.99 -3.50 11.42
CA SER A 14 -20.34 -4.70 10.87
C SER A 14 -18.90 -4.45 10.39
N GLY A 15 -18.47 -3.19 10.28
CA GLY A 15 -17.15 -2.82 9.76
C GLY A 15 -17.01 -3.00 8.25
N ARG A 16 -18.10 -2.86 7.50
CA ARG A 16 -18.15 -3.07 6.05
C ARG A 16 -18.14 -1.74 5.30
N LEU A 17 -17.24 -1.65 4.32
CA LEU A 17 -17.23 -0.61 3.31
C LEU A 17 -17.38 -1.28 1.93
N HIS A 18 -18.44 -0.94 1.20
CA HIS A 18 -18.76 -1.60 -0.08
C HIS A 18 -19.06 -0.58 -1.17
N LEU A 19 -18.57 -0.87 -2.38
CA LEU A 19 -18.86 -0.13 -3.58
C LEU A 19 -19.98 -0.85 -4.34
N ASP A 20 -21.15 -0.21 -4.44
CA ASP A 20 -22.35 -0.80 -5.05
C ASP A 20 -22.33 -0.62 -6.58
N ILE A 21 -21.50 -1.44 -7.22
CA ILE A 21 -21.47 -1.58 -8.69
C ILE A 21 -21.41 -3.06 -9.06
N PRO A 22 -21.93 -3.46 -10.24
CA PRO A 22 -21.79 -4.83 -10.71
C PRO A 22 -20.32 -5.25 -10.84
N GLU A 23 -20.02 -6.51 -10.50
CA GLU A 23 -18.65 -7.04 -10.55
C GLU A 23 -18.02 -6.94 -11.95
N ALA A 24 -18.82 -7.15 -13.00
CA ALA A 24 -18.39 -6.99 -14.39
C ALA A 24 -17.91 -5.56 -14.69
N GLU A 25 -18.56 -4.55 -14.11
CA GLU A 25 -18.16 -3.16 -14.27
C GLU A 25 -16.90 -2.85 -13.47
N LEU A 26 -16.81 -3.36 -12.23
CA LEU A 26 -15.59 -3.21 -11.41
C LEU A 26 -14.37 -3.80 -12.15
N ALA A 27 -14.51 -5.00 -12.71
CA ALA A 27 -13.47 -5.67 -13.47
C ALA A 27 -13.08 -4.87 -14.73
N ALA A 28 -14.05 -4.37 -15.49
CA ALA A 28 -13.79 -3.53 -16.67
C ALA A 28 -13.04 -2.24 -16.30
N ARG A 29 -13.42 -1.59 -15.20
CA ARG A 29 -12.74 -0.37 -14.70
C ARG A 29 -11.34 -0.66 -14.17
N LEU A 30 -11.10 -1.83 -13.56
CA LEU A 30 -9.77 -2.25 -13.11
C LEU A 30 -8.84 -2.58 -14.30
N ALA A 31 -9.38 -3.19 -15.37
CA ALA A 31 -8.60 -3.47 -16.58
C ALA A 31 -8.12 -2.20 -17.30
N GLN A 32 -8.83 -1.08 -17.11
CA GLN A 32 -8.47 0.23 -17.66
C GLN A 32 -7.53 1.03 -16.75
N TRP A 33 -7.24 0.54 -15.54
CA TRP A 33 -6.42 1.27 -14.60
C TRP A 33 -4.96 1.32 -15.05
N GLN A 34 -4.38 2.52 -14.99
CA GLN A 34 -2.96 2.75 -15.19
C GLN A 34 -2.39 3.34 -13.91
N ALA A 35 -1.29 2.75 -13.43
CA ALA A 35 -0.59 3.27 -12.27
C ALA A 35 -0.09 4.69 -12.58
N PRO A 36 -0.25 5.66 -11.65
CA PRO A 36 0.28 6.99 -11.84
C PRO A 36 1.81 6.94 -12.00
N PRO A 37 2.39 7.83 -12.83
CA PRO A 37 3.83 7.83 -13.07
C PRO A 37 4.59 8.08 -11.76
N GLN A 38 5.65 7.30 -11.52
CA GLN A 38 6.55 7.55 -10.40
C GLN A 38 7.33 8.85 -10.67
N LEU A 39 6.95 9.91 -9.95
CA LEU A 39 7.48 11.26 -10.18
C LEU A 39 8.91 11.48 -9.65
N LEU A 40 9.58 10.45 -9.12
CA LEU A 40 10.66 10.63 -8.15
C LEU A 40 11.81 9.67 -8.46
N LEU A 41 13.00 10.24 -8.66
CA LEU A 41 14.23 9.48 -8.93
C LEU A 41 15.19 9.63 -7.75
N GLY A 42 15.39 8.55 -6.99
CA GLY A 42 16.51 8.37 -6.06
C GLY A 42 16.31 8.81 -4.60
N GLY A 43 17.36 8.59 -3.80
CA GLY A 43 17.44 8.95 -2.39
C GLY A 43 16.50 8.17 -1.47
N TYR A 44 16.31 8.70 -0.26
CA TYR A 44 15.41 8.11 0.76
C TYR A 44 13.96 7.96 0.26
N ARG A 45 13.53 8.85 -0.64
CA ARG A 45 12.17 8.83 -1.18
C ARG A 45 11.92 7.63 -2.09
N GLN A 46 12.90 7.26 -2.92
CA GLN A 46 12.85 6.02 -3.69
C GLN A 46 12.83 4.81 -2.74
N LEU A 47 13.72 4.79 -1.75
CA LEU A 47 13.74 3.74 -0.72
C LEU A 47 12.38 3.58 -0.04
N TYR A 48 11.75 4.68 0.37
CA TYR A 48 10.42 4.69 0.99
C TYR A 48 9.35 4.09 0.09
N ILE A 49 9.24 4.55 -1.15
CA ILE A 49 8.23 4.05 -2.10
C ILE A 49 8.41 2.55 -2.37
N ASP A 50 9.66 2.09 -2.50
CA ASP A 50 9.96 0.72 -2.90
C ASP A 50 9.86 -0.28 -1.75
N LYS A 51 10.07 0.18 -0.51
CA LYS A 51 10.29 -0.71 0.65
C LYS A 51 9.28 -0.56 1.77
N VAL A 52 8.42 0.47 1.75
CA VAL A 52 7.38 0.61 2.78
C VAL A 52 6.27 -0.44 2.58
N MET A 53 5.90 -1.11 3.66
CA MET A 53 4.80 -2.05 3.71
C MET A 53 3.45 -1.33 3.76
N GLN A 54 2.37 -2.04 3.42
CA GLN A 54 1.02 -1.46 3.47
C GLN A 54 0.57 -1.18 4.90
N ALA A 55 -0.46 -0.34 5.06
CA ALA A 55 -0.92 0.12 6.37
C ALA A 55 -1.47 -1.00 7.26
N ASP A 56 -2.09 -2.01 6.67
CA ASP A 56 -2.52 -3.23 7.36
C ASP A 56 -1.34 -4.05 7.91
N GLN A 57 -0.15 -3.81 7.38
CA GLN A 57 1.10 -4.45 7.81
C GLN A 57 1.97 -3.56 8.71
N GLY A 58 1.49 -2.36 9.09
CA GLY A 58 2.13 -1.49 10.06
C GLY A 58 3.04 -0.38 9.49
N CYS A 59 3.05 -0.15 8.17
CA CYS A 59 3.81 0.94 7.53
C CYS A 59 5.33 0.93 7.81
N ASP A 60 5.94 -0.21 8.15
CA ASP A 60 7.39 -0.32 8.32
C ASP A 60 8.09 -0.59 6.97
N PHE A 61 9.41 -0.50 6.95
CA PHE A 61 10.21 -1.01 5.85
C PHE A 61 10.27 -2.53 5.89
N ASP A 62 10.08 -3.19 4.74
CA ASP A 62 10.10 -4.66 4.61
C ASP A 62 11.37 -5.30 5.21
N PHE A 63 12.53 -4.67 4.99
CA PHE A 63 13.84 -5.10 5.46
C PHE A 63 14.10 -4.71 6.92
N LEU A 64 13.22 -3.91 7.54
CA LEU A 64 13.32 -3.50 8.93
C LEU A 64 12.59 -4.42 9.91
N VAL A 65 11.64 -5.22 9.43
CA VAL A 65 10.86 -6.15 10.27
C VAL A 65 11.74 -7.14 11.03
N GLY A 66 11.44 -7.32 12.33
CA GLY A 66 12.09 -8.29 13.21
C GLY A 66 13.20 -7.71 14.12
N CYS A 67 13.79 -8.57 14.94
CA CYS A 67 14.87 -8.20 15.87
C CYS A 67 16.24 -8.50 15.26
N ARG A 68 17.16 -7.52 15.27
CA ARG A 68 18.54 -7.67 14.72
C ARG A 68 19.58 -8.15 15.74
N GLY A 69 19.14 -8.54 16.94
CA GLY A 69 20.05 -8.92 18.03
C GLY A 69 20.96 -7.79 18.47
N SER A 70 22.00 -8.14 19.23
CA SER A 70 22.96 -7.20 19.82
C SER A 70 24.41 -7.70 19.67
N GLU A 71 24.70 -8.45 18.62
CA GLU A 71 26.05 -8.96 18.37
C GLU A 71 27.04 -7.81 18.18
N VAL A 72 28.20 -7.92 18.82
CA VAL A 72 29.24 -6.89 18.74
C VAL A 72 29.92 -6.97 17.37
N PRO A 73 29.95 -5.88 16.58
CA PRO A 73 30.60 -5.87 15.28
C PRO A 73 32.11 -6.17 15.36
N ARG A 74 32.69 -6.54 14.21
CA ARG A 74 34.14 -6.71 14.07
C ARG A 74 34.88 -5.43 14.46
N HIS A 75 36.06 -5.59 15.06
CA HIS A 75 36.92 -4.45 15.41
C HIS A 75 37.20 -3.56 14.20
N SER A 76 37.07 -2.25 14.39
CA SER A 76 37.16 -1.24 13.34
C SER A 76 38.61 -0.91 12.90
N HIS A 77 39.59 -1.70 13.35
CA HIS A 77 41.02 -1.43 13.18
C HIS A 77 41.77 -2.71 12.83
#